data_AF-A0A926T2P6-F1
#
_entry.id   AF-A0A926T2P6-F1
#
_cell.length_a   1.000
_cell.length_b   1.000
_cell.length_c   1.000
_cell.angle_alpha   90.00
_cell.angle_beta   90.00
_cell.angle_gamma   90.00
#
_symmetry.space_group_name_H-M   'P 1'
#
loop_
_entity.id
_entity.type
_entity.pdbx_description
1 polymer ?
#
loop_
_entity_poly.entity_id
_entity_poly.type
_entity_poly.pdbx_seq_one_letter_code
_entity_poly.pdbx_strand_id
1 'polypeptide(L)'
;MPAPLSMDLRQRVIAAYQAKEGSQRQLAKRFKVSLSFVRDITRRYRQTGTVEPKPHGGGAVAKLGQSQLLIVKALVEAQPDALLEELCAGLAQNSGINVSVSTMQRAVERQGLSVKKKP
;
A
#
# COMPACT_ATOMS: atom_id res chain seq x y z
N MET A 1 -7.16 0.08 10.05
CA MET A 1 -6.24 -0.78 10.82
C MET A 1 -5.74 0.01 12.02
N PRO A 2 -5.53 -0.60 13.20
CA PRO A 2 -5.01 0.11 14.37
C PRO A 2 -3.60 0.64 14.07
N ALA A 3 -3.30 1.85 14.57
CA ALA A 3 -1.99 2.47 14.39
C ALA A 3 -0.89 1.55 14.99
N PRO A 4 0.27 1.44 14.33
CA PRO A 4 1.40 0.70 14.90
C PRO A 4 1.77 1.31 16.26
N LEU A 5 2.06 0.47 17.27
CA LEU A 5 2.57 0.95 18.55
C LEU A 5 3.79 1.85 18.32
N SER A 6 3.85 2.95 19.08
CA SER A 6 4.85 4.02 18.98
C SER A 6 6.28 3.48 18.81
N MET A 7 7.05 4.13 17.93
CA MET A 7 8.46 3.81 17.66
C MET A 7 9.32 3.80 18.92
N ASP A 8 9.02 4.68 19.87
CA ASP A 8 9.72 4.75 21.14
C ASP A 8 9.59 3.44 21.95
N LEU A 9 8.38 2.87 22.01
CA LEU A 9 8.16 1.60 22.72
C LEU A 9 8.92 0.43 22.06
N ARG A 10 8.93 0.41 20.73
CA ARG A 10 9.68 -0.58 19.93
C ARG A 10 11.18 -0.50 20.23
N GLN A 11 11.73 0.71 20.25
CA GLN A 11 13.14 0.95 20.54
C GLN A 11 13.50 0.51 21.97
N ARG A 12 12.68 0.88 22.97
CA ARG A 12 12.93 0.52 24.38
C ARG A 12 12.87 -0.99 24.63
N VAL A 13 11.95 -1.70 23.98
CA VAL A 13 11.86 -3.17 24.09
C VAL A 13 13.11 -3.84 23.50
N ILE A 14 13.61 -3.36 22.36
CA ILE A 14 14.81 -3.91 21.73
C ILE A 14 16.08 -3.57 22.50
N ALA A 15 16.20 -2.36 23.04
CA ALA A 15 17.33 -1.99 23.90
C ALA A 15 17.41 -2.91 25.13
N ALA A 16 16.29 -3.13 25.83
CA ALA A 16 16.22 -4.04 26.97
C ALA A 16 16.52 -5.50 26.59
N TYR A 17 16.12 -5.91 25.38
CA TYR A 17 16.44 -7.22 24.83
C TYR A 17 17.94 -7.39 24.55
N GLN A 18 18.59 -6.38 23.94
CA GLN A 18 20.04 -6.39 23.67
C GLN A 18 20.86 -6.36 24.95
N ALA A 19 20.41 -5.59 25.96
CA ALA A 19 21.01 -5.52 27.28
C ALA A 19 20.79 -6.79 28.13
N LYS A 20 20.10 -7.81 27.60
CA LYS A 20 19.80 -9.08 28.28
C LYS A 20 19.12 -8.90 29.65
N GLU A 21 18.29 -7.85 29.78
CA GLU A 21 17.61 -7.48 31.03
C GLU A 21 16.54 -8.50 31.47
N GLY A 22 16.26 -9.51 30.66
CA GLY A 22 15.40 -10.64 31.03
C GLY A 22 14.92 -11.46 29.83
N SER A 23 14.12 -12.47 30.13
CA SER A 23 13.39 -13.26 29.14
C SER A 23 12.36 -12.41 28.39
N GLN A 24 11.98 -12.83 27.17
CA GLN A 24 10.93 -12.15 26.40
C GLN A 24 9.60 -12.00 27.18
N ARG A 25 9.29 -12.96 28.06
CA ARG A 25 8.10 -12.92 28.92
C ARG A 25 8.22 -11.85 30.01
N GLN A 26 9.40 -11.66 30.61
CA GLN A 26 9.65 -10.58 31.57
C GLN A 26 9.59 -9.21 30.89
N LEU A 27 10.18 -9.08 29.70
CA LEU A 27 10.10 -7.84 28.91
C LEU A 27 8.66 -7.50 28.55
N ALA A 28 7.86 -8.48 28.12
CA ALA A 28 6.43 -8.28 27.82
C ALA A 28 5.65 -7.72 29.02
N LYS A 29 5.87 -8.29 30.22
CA LYS A 29 5.27 -7.79 31.46
C LYS A 29 5.73 -6.38 31.81
N ARG A 30 7.04 -6.10 31.74
CA ARG A 30 7.62 -4.78 32.06
C ARG A 30 7.05 -3.68 31.18
N PHE A 31 6.97 -3.92 29.87
CA PHE A 31 6.50 -2.94 28.90
C PHE A 31 4.98 -2.97 28.71
N LYS A 32 4.24 -3.80 29.47
CA LYS A 32 2.78 -3.97 29.37
C LYS A 32 2.30 -4.26 27.94
N VAL A 33 3.06 -5.09 27.23
CA VAL A 33 2.77 -5.53 25.85
C VAL A 33 2.56 -7.03 25.80
N SER A 34 1.98 -7.52 24.70
CA SER A 34 1.84 -8.96 24.49
C SER A 34 3.20 -9.65 24.28
N LEU A 35 3.29 -10.92 24.66
CA LEU A 35 4.47 -11.75 24.36
C LEU A 35 4.71 -11.87 22.85
N SER A 36 3.63 -11.95 22.06
CA SER A 36 3.72 -12.00 20.60
C SER A 36 4.39 -10.74 20.04
N PHE A 37 4.08 -9.55 20.57
CA PHE A 37 4.73 -8.31 20.16
C PHE A 37 6.24 -8.35 20.39
N VAL A 38 6.69 -8.74 21.59
CA VAL A 38 8.13 -8.84 21.94
C VAL A 38 8.83 -9.88 21.06
N ARG A 39 8.19 -11.03 20.82
CA ARG A 39 8.73 -12.08 19.95
C ARG A 39 8.87 -11.57 18.51
N ASP A 40 7.85 -10.92 17.98
CA ASP A 40 7.82 -10.48 16.58
C ASP A 40 8.82 -9.35 16.31
N ILE A 41 8.95 -8.39 17.23
CA ILE A 41 9.94 -7.32 17.11
C ILE A 41 11.37 -7.85 17.27
N THR A 42 11.61 -8.77 18.20
CA THR A 42 12.92 -9.39 18.39
C THR A 42 13.33 -10.23 17.18
N ARG A 43 12.40 -11.02 16.63
CA ARG A 43 12.64 -11.80 15.41
C ARG A 43 13.00 -10.89 14.24
N ARG A 44 12.26 -9.79 14.07
CA ARG A 44 12.56 -8.81 13.02
C ARG A 44 13.93 -8.18 13.23
N TYR A 45 14.22 -7.72 14.43
CA TYR A 45 15.50 -7.11 14.77
C TYR A 45 16.68 -8.04 14.44
N ARG A 46 16.56 -9.35 14.73
CA ARG A 46 17.57 -10.34 14.35
C ARG A 46 17.72 -10.54 12.83
N GLN A 47 16.65 -10.34 12.06
CA GLN A 47 16.64 -10.55 10.60
C GLN A 47 17.13 -9.32 9.83
N THR A 48 16.74 -8.12 10.26
CA THR A 48 16.95 -6.87 9.49
C THR A 48 17.82 -5.86 10.20
N GLY A 49 18.13 -6.03 11.49
CA GLY A 49 18.81 -5.04 12.31
C GLY A 49 17.96 -3.80 12.64
N THR A 50 16.71 -3.74 12.17
CA THR A 50 15.84 -2.56 12.29
C THR A 50 14.62 -2.81 13.16
N VAL A 51 14.17 -1.77 13.87
CA VAL A 51 12.96 -1.81 14.73
C VAL A 51 11.72 -1.24 14.03
N GLU A 52 11.90 -0.70 12.83
CA GLU A 52 10.87 0.00 12.08
C GLU A 52 9.70 -0.93 11.73
N PRO A 53 8.46 -0.41 11.76
CA PRO A 53 7.31 -1.14 11.22
C PRO A 53 7.54 -1.45 9.74
N LYS A 54 6.85 -2.50 9.26
CA LYS A 54 6.89 -2.75 7.81
C LYS A 54 6.21 -1.53 7.18
N PRO A 55 6.70 -1.04 6.03
CA PRO A 55 5.91 -0.10 5.26
C PRO A 55 4.51 -0.70 5.11
N HIS A 56 3.48 0.11 5.33
CA HIS A 56 2.11 -0.33 5.09
C HIS A 56 2.10 -0.95 3.69
N GLY A 57 1.70 -2.23 3.59
CA GLY A 57 1.62 -2.90 2.32
C GLY A 57 0.66 -2.09 1.48
N GLY A 58 1.19 -1.27 0.59
CA GLY A 58 0.40 -0.44 -0.30
C GLY A 58 -0.66 -1.33 -0.91
N GLY A 59 -1.89 -0.81 -1.01
CA GLY A 59 -3.02 -1.56 -1.56
C GLY A 59 -2.66 -2.19 -2.91
N ALA A 60 -3.50 -3.13 -3.37
CA ALA A 60 -3.26 -3.92 -4.58
C ALA A 60 -2.58 -3.12 -5.71
N VAL A 61 -1.49 -3.67 -6.26
CA VAL A 61 -0.77 -3.09 -7.40
C VAL A 61 -1.79 -2.77 -8.49
N ALA A 62 -1.75 -1.54 -9.01
CA ALA A 62 -2.71 -1.12 -10.01
C ALA A 62 -2.62 -2.02 -11.24
N LYS A 63 -3.77 -2.53 -11.71
CA LYS A 63 -3.86 -3.38 -12.92
C LYS A 63 -3.33 -2.69 -14.19
N LEU A 64 -3.28 -1.36 -14.18
CA LEU A 64 -2.81 -0.54 -15.29
C LEU A 64 -1.40 -0.05 -14.98
N GLY A 65 -0.44 -0.52 -15.76
CA GLY A 65 0.93 -0.05 -15.77
C GLY A 65 1.09 1.24 -16.58
N GLN A 66 2.32 1.74 -16.69
CA GLN A 66 2.60 3.01 -17.38
C GLN A 66 2.20 3.00 -18.86
N SER A 67 2.42 1.90 -19.57
CA SER A 67 2.07 1.78 -21.00
C SER A 67 0.56 1.88 -21.22
N GLN A 68 -0.24 1.23 -20.39
CA GLN A 68 -1.71 1.32 -20.47
C GLN A 68 -2.20 2.72 -20.10
N LEU A 69 -1.56 3.37 -19.13
CA LEU A 69 -1.91 4.74 -18.75
C LEU A 69 -1.64 5.76 -19.87
N LEU A 70 -0.60 5.56 -20.68
CA LEU A 70 -0.35 6.38 -21.87
C LEU A 70 -1.47 6.22 -22.92
N ILE A 71 -1.97 4.99 -23.12
CA ILE A 71 -3.10 4.71 -24.02
C ILE A 71 -4.36 5.40 -23.50
N VAL A 72 -4.66 5.28 -22.19
CA VAL A 72 -5.81 5.97 -21.59
C VAL A 72 -5.69 7.49 -21.78
N LYS A 73 -4.50 8.06 -21.58
CA LYS A 73 -4.27 9.49 -21.80
C LYS A 73 -4.53 9.89 -23.25
N ALA A 74 -4.00 9.15 -24.22
CA ALA A 74 -4.23 9.41 -25.64
C ALA A 74 -5.72 9.32 -26.03
N LEU A 75 -6.44 8.33 -25.49
CA LEU A 75 -7.88 8.18 -25.71
C LEU A 75 -8.68 9.35 -25.13
N VAL A 76 -8.33 9.82 -23.92
CA VAL A 76 -8.98 10.96 -23.29
C VAL A 76 -8.66 12.28 -24.02
N GLU A 77 -7.43 12.46 -24.49
CA GLU A 77 -7.06 13.64 -25.28
C GLU A 77 -7.76 13.66 -26.65
N ALA A 78 -7.95 12.50 -27.28
CA ALA A 78 -8.68 12.39 -28.53
C ALA A 78 -10.20 12.60 -28.36
N GLN A 79 -10.77 12.14 -27.24
CA GLN A 79 -12.18 12.26 -26.92
C GLN A 79 -12.40 12.63 -25.44
N PRO A 80 -12.31 13.92 -25.09
CA PRO A 80 -12.48 14.37 -23.70
C PRO A 80 -13.92 14.22 -23.18
N ASP A 81 -14.90 14.08 -24.08
CA ASP A 81 -16.31 13.84 -23.77
C ASP A 81 -16.68 12.34 -23.74
N ALA A 82 -15.72 11.42 -23.91
CA ALA A 82 -15.97 9.98 -23.91
C ALA A 82 -16.49 9.48 -22.56
N LEU A 83 -17.38 8.50 -22.60
CA LEU A 83 -17.85 7.80 -21.41
C LEU A 83 -16.73 6.88 -20.87
N LEU A 84 -16.72 6.64 -19.56
CA LEU A 84 -15.74 5.72 -18.95
C LEU A 84 -15.84 4.29 -19.53
N GLU A 85 -17.03 3.87 -19.95
CA GLU A 85 -17.25 2.58 -20.61
C GLU A 85 -16.61 2.53 -22.00
N GLU A 86 -16.68 3.63 -22.75
CA GLU A 86 -16.02 3.77 -24.06
C GLU A 86 -14.51 3.76 -23.91
N LEU A 87 -13.97 4.40 -22.87
CA LEU A 87 -12.54 4.33 -22.54
C LEU A 87 -12.11 2.91 -22.15
N CYS A 88 -12.95 2.15 -21.43
CA CYS A 88 -12.68 0.74 -21.14
C CYS A 88 -12.64 -0.09 -22.42
N ALA A 89 -13.59 0.10 -23.32
CA ALA A 89 -13.65 -0.59 -24.60
C ALA A 89 -12.44 -0.22 -25.49
N GLY A 90 -12.11 1.07 -25.59
CA GLY A 90 -10.96 1.57 -26.33
C GLY A 90 -9.64 1.03 -25.77
N LEU A 91 -9.49 0.96 -24.45
CA LEU A 91 -8.31 0.36 -23.83
C LEU A 91 -8.22 -1.14 -24.11
N ALA A 92 -9.34 -1.88 -24.05
CA ALA A 92 -9.38 -3.30 -24.38
C ALA A 92 -9.00 -3.55 -25.84
N GLN A 93 -9.44 -2.70 -26.78
CA GLN A 93 -9.07 -2.79 -28.19
C GLN A 93 -7.57 -2.50 -28.43
N ASN A 94 -7.01 -1.49 -27.75
CA ASN A 94 -5.62 -1.08 -27.97
C ASN A 94 -4.60 -1.95 -27.22
N SER A 95 -4.95 -2.48 -26.05
CA SER A 95 -4.01 -3.16 -25.14
C SER A 95 -4.40 -4.60 -24.79
N GLY A 96 -5.58 -5.06 -25.19
CA GLY A 96 -6.13 -6.37 -24.82
C GLY A 96 -6.54 -6.50 -23.35
N ILE A 97 -6.39 -5.44 -22.54
CA ILE A 97 -6.66 -5.47 -21.11
C ILE A 97 -8.06 -4.95 -20.83
N ASN A 98 -8.89 -5.81 -20.26
CA ASN A 98 -10.24 -5.46 -19.85
C ASN A 98 -10.24 -4.97 -18.39
N VAL A 99 -10.78 -3.77 -18.17
CA VAL A 99 -10.85 -3.15 -16.83
C VAL A 99 -12.27 -2.72 -16.50
N SER A 100 -12.60 -2.72 -15.21
CA SER A 100 -13.87 -2.17 -14.75
C SER A 100 -13.91 -0.65 -14.91
N VAL A 101 -15.10 -0.07 -15.05
CA VAL A 101 -15.34 1.38 -15.03
C VAL A 101 -14.68 2.04 -13.81
N SER A 102 -14.75 1.40 -12.64
CA SER A 102 -14.11 1.89 -11.41
C SER A 102 -12.57 1.88 -11.46
N THR A 103 -11.97 0.97 -12.22
CA THR A 103 -10.52 0.92 -12.45
C THR A 103 -10.11 2.01 -13.45
N MET A 104 -10.91 2.22 -14.50
CA MET A 104 -10.71 3.29 -15.48
C MET A 104 -10.81 4.67 -14.82
N GLN A 105 -11.83 4.90 -13.98
CA GLN A 105 -11.99 6.16 -13.25
C GLN A 105 -10.74 6.48 -12.41
N ARG A 106 -10.24 5.51 -11.63
CA ARG A 106 -9.02 5.70 -10.83
C ARG A 106 -7.79 5.96 -11.69
N ALA A 107 -7.72 5.38 -12.88
CA ALA A 107 -6.62 5.59 -13.82
C ALA A 107 -6.62 7.00 -14.40
N VAL A 108 -7.80 7.49 -14.78
CA VAL A 108 -8.04 8.85 -15.24
C VAL A 108 -7.70 9.86 -14.13
N GLU A 109 -8.20 9.64 -12.91
CA GLU A 109 -7.90 10.48 -11.73
C GLU A 109 -6.39 10.51 -11.43
N ARG A 110 -5.71 9.37 -11.51
CA ARG A 110 -4.25 9.29 -11.29
C ARG A 110 -3.45 10.08 -12.33
N GLN A 111 -3.98 10.25 -13.54
CA GLN A 111 -3.37 11.07 -14.60
C GLN A 111 -3.77 12.55 -14.50
N GLY A 112 -4.59 12.95 -13.51
CA GLY A 112 -5.10 14.30 -13.39
C GLY A 112 -6.05 14.70 -14.52
N LEU A 113 -6.61 13.72 -15.23
CA LEU A 113 -7.55 13.93 -16.34
C LEU A 113 -8.97 14.01 -15.79
N SER A 114 -9.84 14.77 -16.45
CA SER A 114 -11.27 14.79 -16.16
C SER A 114 -12.03 14.37 -17.41
N VAL A 115 -12.90 13.36 -17.28
CA VAL A 115 -13.87 13.02 -18.32
C VAL A 115 -15.24 13.52 -17.88
N LYS A 116 -16.04 13.97 -18.85
CA LYS A 116 -17.38 14.45 -18.58
C LYS A 116 -18.26 13.31 -18.09
N LYS A 117 -18.79 13.45 -16.88
CA LYS A 117 -19.76 12.50 -16.30
C LYS A 117 -21.15 12.89 -16.81
N LYS A 118 -21.77 12.06 -17.65
CA LYS A 118 -23.19 12.20 -17.98
C LYS A 118 -24.01 11.18 -17.17
N PRO A 119 -25.07 11.61 -16.48
CA PRO A 119 -25.99 10.72 -15.75
C PRO A 119 -26.84 9.88 -16.71
#